data_AF-A0AAW3WGY4-F1
#
_entry.id   AF-A0AAW3WGY4-F1
#
_cell.length_a   1.000
_cell.length_b   1.000
_cell.length_c   1.000
_cell.angle_alpha   90.00
_cell.angle_beta   90.00
_cell.angle_gamma   90.00
#
_symmetry.space_group_name_H-M   'P 1'
#
loop_
_entity.id
_entity.type
_entity.pdbx_description
1 polymer ?
#
loop_
_entity_poly.entity_id
_entity_poly.type
_entity_poly.pdbx_seq_one_letter_code
_entity_poly.pdbx_strand_id
1 'polypeptide(L)'
;MQIPIKKTLDKIPGGMMVVPLFLGVLVNTFCPQVLKIGGFTTALFSSTASSTILACFMFLIGSQINFKLAPKAIKKGAILISGKFIVGAGIGIIIGKVFGPAGVLGLSPLAILAALTNCNGGLYASLASQYGDETDVGAYALLSLKDGPFFTLVALGASGLAQVPFMALVAVMVPIVIGMILGNLDPDMRKFLGSSKMLLIPFFSFPLGAGMNLSTIITAGGPGILLGIIAAFTGIG
;
A
#
# COMPACT_ATOMS: atom_id res chain seq x y z
N MET A 1 -31.10 -15.33 12.29
CA MET A 1 -31.03 -14.75 10.92
C MET A 1 -29.55 -14.66 10.54
N GLN A 2 -29.10 -15.39 9.52
CA GLN A 2 -27.71 -15.34 9.06
C GLN A 2 -27.55 -14.14 8.12
N ILE A 3 -26.71 -13.18 8.48
CA ILE A 3 -26.40 -12.02 7.63
C ILE A 3 -25.27 -12.44 6.68
N PRO A 4 -25.45 -12.43 5.35
CA PRO A 4 -24.46 -12.94 4.40
C PRO A 4 -23.34 -11.92 4.14
N ILE A 5 -22.60 -11.53 5.19
CA ILE A 5 -21.59 -10.47 5.16
C ILE A 5 -20.55 -10.74 4.07
N LYS A 6 -19.96 -11.94 4.05
CA LYS A 6 -18.95 -12.31 3.05
C LYS A 6 -19.48 -12.18 1.61
N LYS A 7 -20.70 -12.65 1.36
CA LYS A 7 -21.33 -12.57 0.03
C LYS A 7 -21.58 -11.13 -0.40
N THR A 8 -21.83 -10.23 0.54
CA THR A 8 -21.96 -8.79 0.27
C THR A 8 -20.59 -8.16 -0.03
N LEU A 9 -19.56 -8.53 0.72
CA LEU A 9 -18.19 -8.05 0.49
C LEU A 9 -17.65 -8.50 -0.87
N ASP A 10 -17.91 -9.75 -1.26
CA ASP A 10 -17.46 -10.32 -2.55
C ASP A 10 -18.10 -9.62 -3.77
N LYS A 11 -19.20 -8.85 -3.59
CA LYS A 11 -19.80 -8.04 -4.66
C LYS A 11 -19.05 -6.74 -4.94
N ILE A 12 -18.23 -6.29 -4.00
CA ILE A 12 -17.47 -5.04 -4.10
C ILE A 12 -16.05 -5.42 -4.54
N PRO A 13 -15.51 -4.83 -5.63
CA PRO A 13 -14.12 -5.07 -6.00
C PRO A 13 -13.16 -4.67 -4.88
N GLY A 14 -12.39 -5.64 -4.38
CA GLY A 14 -11.54 -5.42 -3.20
C GLY A 14 -12.32 -5.23 -1.90
N GLY A 15 -13.58 -5.64 -1.82
CA GLY A 15 -14.47 -5.41 -0.67
C GLY A 15 -13.94 -5.94 0.66
N MET A 16 -13.19 -7.05 0.60
CA MET A 16 -12.48 -7.63 1.76
C MET A 16 -11.41 -6.70 2.37
N MET A 17 -10.97 -5.69 1.62
CA MET A 17 -10.09 -4.63 2.11
C MET A 17 -10.83 -3.30 2.31
N VAL A 18 -11.55 -2.84 1.28
CA VAL A 18 -12.14 -1.49 1.25
C VAL A 18 -13.12 -1.29 2.41
N VAL A 19 -13.96 -2.28 2.70
CA VAL A 19 -14.97 -2.17 3.76
C VAL A 19 -14.32 -2.16 5.15
N PRO A 20 -13.44 -3.12 5.53
CA PRO A 20 -12.73 -3.04 6.81
C PRO A 20 -11.91 -1.75 6.97
N LEU A 21 -11.26 -1.29 5.90
CA LEU A 21 -10.52 -0.03 5.91
C LEU A 21 -11.46 1.13 6.25
N PHE A 22 -12.55 1.32 5.52
CA PHE A 22 -13.51 2.39 5.78
C PHE A 22 -14.10 2.31 7.20
N LEU A 23 -14.42 1.11 7.68
CA LEU A 23 -14.87 0.90 9.05
C LEU A 23 -13.81 1.35 10.07
N GLY A 24 -12.54 1.05 9.83
CA GLY A 24 -11.43 1.54 10.65
C GLY A 24 -11.36 3.07 10.68
N VAL A 25 -11.51 3.72 9.52
CA VAL A 25 -11.52 5.19 9.43
C VAL A 25 -12.69 5.78 10.23
N LEU A 26 -13.88 5.20 10.11
CA LEU A 26 -15.07 5.64 10.85
C LEU A 26 -14.87 5.48 12.36
N VAL A 27 -14.36 4.33 12.81
CA VAL A 27 -14.09 4.09 14.23
C VAL A 27 -13.06 5.06 14.78
N ASN A 28 -11.96 5.30 14.06
CA ASN A 28 -10.96 6.27 14.51
C ASN A 28 -11.47 7.72 14.49
N THR A 29 -12.38 8.05 13.56
CA THR A 29 -12.96 9.41 13.47
C THR A 29 -13.95 9.66 14.61
N PHE A 30 -14.88 8.74 14.87
CA PHE A 30 -16.00 8.97 15.80
C PHE A 30 -15.74 8.41 17.21
N CYS A 31 -15.05 7.28 17.32
CA CYS A 31 -14.89 6.54 18.57
C CYS A 31 -13.45 5.98 18.77
N PRO A 32 -12.37 6.79 18.65
CA PRO A 32 -11.00 6.29 18.65
C PRO A 32 -10.59 5.58 19.94
N GLN A 33 -11.23 5.91 21.07
CA GLN A 33 -10.91 5.31 22.38
C GLN A 33 -11.29 3.83 22.48
N VAL A 34 -12.26 3.36 21.68
CA VAL A 34 -12.70 1.96 21.67
C VAL A 34 -11.57 1.02 21.25
N LEU A 35 -10.64 1.49 20.41
CA LEU A 35 -9.48 0.72 19.99
C LEU A 35 -8.29 0.82 20.98
N LYS A 36 -8.35 1.72 21.96
CA LYS A 36 -7.26 2.03 22.91
C LYS A 36 -7.49 1.48 24.32
N ILE A 37 -8.34 0.47 24.45
CA ILE A 37 -8.68 -0.17 25.72
C ILE A 37 -7.55 -1.03 26.33
N GLY A 38 -6.44 -1.20 25.62
CA GLY A 38 -5.32 -2.05 26.03
C GLY A 38 -5.47 -3.51 25.59
N GLY A 39 -4.48 -4.33 25.96
CA GLY A 39 -4.48 -5.77 25.70
C GLY A 39 -4.54 -6.14 24.21
N PHE A 40 -5.22 -7.24 23.89
CA PHE A 40 -5.30 -7.79 22.54
C PHE A 40 -6.00 -6.87 21.54
N THR A 41 -7.04 -6.13 21.96
CA THR A 41 -7.79 -5.23 21.08
C THR A 41 -6.91 -4.11 20.56
N THR A 42 -6.18 -3.43 21.44
CA THR A 42 -5.25 -2.37 21.02
C THR A 42 -4.08 -2.93 20.21
N ALA A 43 -3.55 -4.11 20.59
CA ALA A 43 -2.50 -4.75 19.82
C ALA A 43 -2.95 -5.08 18.39
N LEU A 44 -4.16 -5.62 18.20
CA LEU A 44 -4.70 -6.06 16.91
C LEU A 44 -5.11 -4.89 16.00
N PHE A 45 -5.60 -3.79 16.58
CA PHE A 45 -6.16 -2.67 15.81
C PHE A 45 -5.29 -1.40 15.81
N SER A 46 -4.05 -1.48 16.30
CA SER A 46 -3.08 -0.39 16.23
C SER A 46 -2.51 -0.20 14.82
N SER A 47 -2.00 0.99 14.52
CA SER A 47 -1.28 1.26 13.27
C SER A 47 -0.09 0.32 13.06
N THR A 48 0.60 -0.07 14.14
CA THR A 48 1.70 -1.05 14.10
C THR A 48 1.20 -2.42 13.63
N ALA A 49 0.01 -2.85 14.07
CA ALA A 49 -0.61 -4.09 13.64
C ALA A 49 -0.76 -4.17 12.12
N SER A 50 -1.13 -3.05 11.47
CA SER A 50 -1.25 -3.00 10.01
C SER A 50 0.06 -3.41 9.33
N SER A 51 1.18 -2.81 9.73
CA SER A 51 2.49 -3.14 9.15
C SER A 51 2.94 -4.57 9.44
N THR A 52 2.70 -5.07 10.66
CA THR A 52 3.05 -6.43 11.06
C THR A 52 2.24 -7.47 10.30
N ILE A 53 0.92 -7.30 10.21
CA ILE A 53 0.03 -8.24 9.51
C ILE A 53 0.27 -8.16 8.00
N LEU A 54 0.59 -6.99 7.47
CA LEU A 54 1.02 -6.83 6.08
C LEU A 54 2.33 -7.57 5.80
N ALA A 55 3.30 -7.54 6.71
CA ALA A 55 4.53 -8.34 6.58
C ALA A 55 4.23 -9.85 6.60
N CYS A 56 3.32 -10.31 7.47
CA CYS A 56 2.84 -11.70 7.45
C CYS A 56 2.14 -12.04 6.13
N PHE A 57 1.29 -11.16 5.62
CA PHE A 57 0.65 -11.32 4.32
C PHE A 57 1.68 -11.42 3.20
N MET A 58 2.72 -10.59 3.24
CA MET A 58 3.84 -10.64 2.29
C MET A 58 4.64 -11.93 2.35
N PHE A 59 4.82 -12.50 3.53
CA PHE A 59 5.40 -13.82 3.67
C PHE A 59 4.54 -14.91 3.01
N LEU A 60 3.21 -14.91 3.24
CA LEU A 60 2.30 -15.86 2.60
C LEU A 60 2.33 -15.72 1.07
N ILE A 61 2.35 -14.49 0.56
CA ILE A 61 2.50 -14.24 -0.88
C ILE A 61 3.85 -14.72 -1.39
N GLY A 62 4.94 -14.43 -0.66
CA GLY A 62 6.28 -14.89 -0.98
C GLY A 62 6.32 -16.40 -1.21
N SER A 63 5.63 -17.17 -0.35
CA SER A 63 5.54 -18.64 -0.50
C SER A 63 4.87 -19.13 -1.77
N GLN A 64 4.07 -18.28 -2.43
CA GLN A 64 3.49 -18.60 -3.73
C GLN A 64 4.44 -18.29 -4.89
N ILE A 65 5.51 -17.52 -4.72
CA ILE A 65 6.37 -17.12 -5.84
C ILE A 65 7.41 -18.20 -6.10
N ASN A 66 7.48 -18.68 -7.34
CA ASN A 66 8.59 -19.52 -7.79
C ASN A 66 9.84 -18.69 -8.07
N PHE A 67 11.05 -19.23 -7.83
CA PHE A 67 12.31 -18.53 -8.17
C PHE A 67 12.37 -18.09 -9.65
N LYS A 68 11.76 -18.86 -10.55
CA LYS A 68 11.65 -18.52 -11.99
C LYS A 68 10.75 -17.31 -12.28
N LEU A 69 9.81 -17.02 -11.38
CA LEU A 69 8.85 -15.92 -11.50
C LEU A 69 9.32 -14.65 -10.78
N ALA A 70 10.25 -14.77 -9.83
CA ALA A 70 10.79 -13.63 -9.10
C ALA A 70 11.34 -12.51 -10.02
N PRO A 71 12.10 -12.78 -11.10
CA PRO A 71 12.53 -11.73 -12.02
C PRO A 71 11.37 -11.00 -12.71
N LYS A 72 10.27 -11.70 -13.01
CA LYS A 72 9.08 -11.09 -13.60
C LYS A 72 8.37 -10.18 -12.60
N ALA A 73 8.24 -10.61 -11.34
CA ALA A 73 7.67 -9.79 -10.27
C ALA A 73 8.48 -8.49 -10.04
N ILE A 74 9.81 -8.60 -10.00
CA ILE A 74 10.72 -7.46 -9.92
C ILE A 74 10.54 -6.54 -11.14
N LYS A 75 10.51 -7.10 -12.35
CA LYS A 75 10.31 -6.30 -13.56
C LYS A 75 8.98 -5.56 -13.56
N LYS A 76 7.88 -6.23 -13.21
CA LYS A 76 6.54 -5.60 -13.08
C LYS A 76 6.59 -4.47 -12.06
N GLY A 77 7.09 -4.72 -10.85
CA GLY A 77 7.18 -3.70 -9.80
C GLY A 77 8.04 -2.49 -10.22
N ALA A 78 9.17 -2.72 -10.88
CA ALA A 78 10.02 -1.66 -11.38
C ALA A 78 9.32 -0.81 -12.46
N ILE A 79 8.60 -1.44 -13.39
CA ILE A 79 7.82 -0.73 -14.42
C ILE A 79 6.72 0.11 -13.78
N LEU A 80 5.96 -0.45 -12.84
CA LEU A 80 4.87 0.25 -12.15
C LEU A 80 5.38 1.48 -11.38
N ILE A 81 6.49 1.32 -10.65
CA ILE A 81 7.09 2.43 -9.89
C ILE A 81 7.62 3.50 -10.83
N SER A 82 8.40 3.11 -11.83
CA SER A 82 9.04 4.06 -12.75
C SER A 82 7.99 4.81 -13.57
N GLY A 83 6.98 4.13 -14.12
CA GLY A 83 5.88 4.75 -14.84
C GLY A 83 5.13 5.76 -13.97
N LYS A 84 4.74 5.35 -12.77
CA LYS A 84 4.02 6.23 -11.84
C LYS A 84 4.86 7.42 -11.37
N PHE A 85 6.15 7.20 -11.13
CA PHE A 85 7.08 8.28 -10.78
C PHE A 85 7.24 9.28 -11.93
N ILE A 86 7.42 8.82 -13.16
CA ILE A 86 7.58 9.68 -14.35
C ILE A 86 6.35 10.55 -14.55
N VAL A 87 5.14 9.97 -14.49
CA VAL A 87 3.89 10.71 -14.67
C VAL A 87 3.69 11.72 -13.52
N GLY A 88 3.80 11.26 -12.27
CA GLY A 88 3.59 12.12 -11.10
C GLY A 88 4.63 13.24 -10.95
N ALA A 89 5.91 12.92 -11.18
CA ALA A 89 6.99 13.90 -11.14
C ALA A 89 6.91 14.86 -12.33
N GLY A 90 6.60 14.37 -13.53
CA GLY A 90 6.43 15.20 -14.71
C GLY A 90 5.35 16.28 -14.51
N ILE A 91 4.17 15.87 -14.04
CA ILE A 91 3.08 16.82 -13.75
C ILE A 91 3.49 17.81 -12.67
N GLY A 92 4.07 17.35 -11.56
CA GLY A 92 4.51 18.22 -10.47
C GLY A 92 5.57 19.25 -10.91
N ILE A 93 6.56 18.84 -11.71
CA ILE A 93 7.61 19.73 -12.22
C ILE A 93 7.05 20.75 -13.21
N ILE A 94 6.15 20.33 -14.11
CA ILE A 94 5.51 21.24 -15.07
C ILE A 94 4.73 22.32 -14.33
N ILE A 95 3.92 21.94 -13.33
CA ILE A 95 3.17 22.90 -12.51
C ILE A 95 4.14 23.88 -11.82
N GLY A 96 5.22 23.36 -11.24
CA GLY A 96 6.24 24.21 -10.59
C GLY A 96 6.93 25.19 -11.53
N LYS A 97 7.17 24.82 -12.79
CA LYS A 97 7.75 25.71 -13.80
C LYS A 97 6.77 26.75 -14.33
N VAL A 98 5.50 26.40 -14.50
CA VAL A 98 4.49 27.28 -15.11
C VAL A 98 3.84 28.21 -14.08
N PHE A 99 3.53 27.70 -12.88
CA PHE A 99 2.79 28.43 -11.83
C PHE A 99 3.66 28.83 -10.63
N GLY A 100 4.93 28.42 -10.61
CA GLY A 100 5.85 28.73 -9.52
C GLY A 100 5.57 27.95 -8.22
N PRO A 101 6.22 28.32 -7.10
CA PRO A 101 6.15 27.60 -5.83
C PRO A 101 4.75 27.58 -5.19
N ALA A 102 3.93 28.60 -5.46
CA ALA A 102 2.56 28.70 -4.99
C ALA A 102 1.64 27.63 -5.63
N GLY A 103 2.04 27.08 -6.78
CA GLY A 103 1.31 26.05 -7.50
C GLY A 103 -0.01 26.54 -8.09
N VAL A 104 -0.99 25.64 -8.21
CA VAL A 104 -2.26 25.91 -8.91
C VAL A 104 -3.44 25.53 -8.01
N LEU A 105 -4.48 26.38 -7.96
CA LEU A 105 -5.69 26.15 -7.15
C LEU A 105 -5.41 25.91 -5.65
N GLY A 106 -4.33 26.46 -5.10
CA GLY A 106 -3.92 26.24 -3.70
C GLY A 106 -3.18 24.92 -3.45
N LEU A 107 -2.87 24.16 -4.51
CA LEU A 107 -2.05 22.95 -4.45
C LEU A 107 -0.62 23.28 -4.87
N SER A 108 0.32 23.13 -3.94
CA SER A 108 1.74 23.30 -4.26
C SER A 108 2.23 22.22 -5.22
N PRO A 109 3.28 22.47 -6.01
CA PRO A 109 3.90 21.45 -6.86
C PRO A 109 4.31 20.20 -6.07
N LEU A 110 4.76 20.38 -4.83
CA LEU A 110 5.12 19.29 -3.93
C LEU A 110 3.89 18.49 -3.47
N ALA A 111 2.77 19.15 -3.17
CA ALA A 111 1.52 18.47 -2.81
C ALA A 111 0.97 17.64 -3.97
N ILE A 112 1.02 18.17 -5.20
CA ILE A 112 0.63 17.45 -6.41
C ILE A 112 1.56 16.25 -6.64
N LEU A 113 2.88 16.46 -6.59
CA LEU A 113 3.86 15.40 -6.74
C LEU A 113 3.68 14.29 -5.70
N ALA A 114 3.51 14.66 -4.42
CA ALA A 114 3.28 13.70 -3.35
C ALA A 114 1.98 12.92 -3.56
N ALA A 115 0.89 13.58 -3.95
CA ALA A 115 -0.40 12.91 -4.18
C ALA A 115 -0.36 11.95 -5.37
N LEU A 116 0.24 12.36 -6.50
CA LEU A 116 0.26 11.57 -7.73
C LEU A 116 1.24 10.38 -7.67
N THR A 117 2.32 10.50 -6.91
CA THR A 117 3.28 9.40 -6.73
C THR A 117 2.85 8.41 -5.63
N ASN A 118 1.93 8.81 -4.75
CA ASN A 118 1.37 7.97 -3.69
C ASN A 118 0.52 6.81 -4.25
N CYS A 119 0.38 5.77 -3.45
CA CYS A 119 -0.30 4.52 -3.77
C CYS A 119 -0.52 3.81 -2.46
N ASN A 120 -1.69 3.21 -2.30
CA ASN A 120 -1.92 2.36 -1.17
C ASN A 120 -1.37 0.96 -1.49
N GLY A 121 -0.21 0.67 -0.91
CA GLY A 121 0.45 -0.61 -1.06
C GLY A 121 -0.38 -1.82 -0.65
N GLY A 122 -1.04 -1.74 0.50
CA GLY A 122 -1.97 -2.76 0.97
C GLY A 122 -3.13 -2.99 -0.01
N LEU A 123 -3.64 -1.91 -0.63
CA LEU A 123 -4.74 -1.98 -1.60
C LEU A 123 -4.32 -2.67 -2.87
N TYR A 124 -3.16 -2.29 -3.40
CA TYR A 124 -2.54 -2.97 -4.53
C TYR A 124 -2.38 -4.47 -4.22
N ALA A 125 -1.80 -4.81 -3.08
CA ALA A 125 -1.54 -6.19 -2.73
C ALA A 125 -2.83 -7.01 -2.55
N SER A 126 -3.89 -6.40 -2.02
CA SER A 126 -5.21 -7.04 -1.88
C SER A 126 -5.89 -7.28 -3.24
N LEU A 127 -5.82 -6.31 -4.15
CA LEU A 127 -6.44 -6.37 -5.47
C LEU A 127 -5.65 -7.30 -6.39
N ALA A 128 -4.32 -7.21 -6.40
CA ALA A 128 -3.46 -8.14 -7.11
C ALA A 128 -3.66 -9.57 -6.62
N SER A 129 -3.88 -9.79 -5.32
CA SER A 129 -4.14 -11.13 -4.78
C SER A 129 -5.51 -11.70 -5.16
N GLN A 130 -6.51 -10.84 -5.41
CA GLN A 130 -7.88 -11.20 -5.80
C GLN A 130 -8.04 -11.33 -7.32
N TYR A 131 -7.40 -10.47 -8.10
CA TYR A 131 -7.63 -10.31 -9.55
C TYR A 131 -6.38 -10.51 -10.42
N GLY A 132 -5.18 -10.48 -9.84
CA GLY A 132 -3.92 -10.62 -10.56
C GLY A 132 -3.27 -12.00 -10.39
N ASP A 133 -2.02 -12.09 -10.81
CA ASP A 133 -1.19 -13.30 -10.69
C ASP A 133 -0.13 -13.18 -9.57
N GLU A 134 0.58 -14.29 -9.29
CA GLU A 134 1.64 -14.34 -8.26
C GLU A 134 2.75 -13.28 -8.48
N THR A 135 3.00 -12.87 -9.73
CA THR A 135 3.99 -11.84 -10.06
C THR A 135 3.45 -10.43 -9.87
N ASP A 136 2.15 -10.20 -10.05
CA ASP A 136 1.50 -8.94 -9.70
C ASP A 136 1.53 -8.72 -8.20
N VAL A 137 1.21 -9.75 -7.40
CA VAL A 137 1.31 -9.60 -5.94
C VAL A 137 2.75 -9.45 -5.50
N GLY A 138 3.69 -10.18 -6.12
CA GLY A 138 5.12 -10.05 -5.84
C GLY A 138 5.71 -8.69 -6.20
N ALA A 139 5.16 -8.00 -7.20
CA ALA A 139 5.56 -6.63 -7.57
C ALA A 139 5.35 -5.62 -6.43
N TYR A 140 4.47 -5.94 -5.46
CA TYR A 140 4.26 -5.13 -4.28
C TYR A 140 5.54 -4.91 -3.46
N ALA A 141 6.45 -5.90 -3.43
CA ALA A 141 7.74 -5.80 -2.73
C ALA A 141 8.48 -4.52 -3.11
N LEU A 142 8.55 -4.25 -4.41
CA LEU A 142 9.15 -3.03 -4.92
C LEU A 142 8.26 -1.82 -4.68
N LEU A 143 6.94 -1.94 -4.91
CA LEU A 143 6.02 -0.80 -4.76
C LEU A 143 6.07 -0.23 -3.34
N SER A 144 6.11 -1.08 -2.33
CA SER A 144 6.19 -0.66 -0.92
C SER A 144 7.47 0.09 -0.54
N LEU A 145 8.52 0.04 -1.38
CA LEU A 145 9.69 0.90 -1.18
C LEU A 145 9.32 2.38 -1.18
N LYS A 146 8.30 2.77 -1.94
CA LYS A 146 7.84 4.17 -1.97
C LYS A 146 6.95 4.55 -0.80
N ASP A 147 6.36 3.58 -0.12
CA ASP A 147 5.57 3.82 1.07
C ASP A 147 6.50 4.18 2.26
N GLY A 148 7.80 3.88 2.14
CA GLY A 148 8.87 4.36 3.01
C GLY A 148 9.66 5.54 2.44
N PRO A 149 10.63 6.07 3.20
CA PRO A 149 11.43 7.23 2.77
C PRO A 149 12.46 6.88 1.67
N PHE A 150 12.42 5.69 1.07
CA PHE A 150 13.46 5.18 0.18
C PHE A 150 13.71 6.10 -1.01
N PHE A 151 12.68 6.43 -1.80
CA PHE A 151 12.88 7.27 -2.99
C PHE A 151 13.28 8.70 -2.64
N THR A 152 12.74 9.25 -1.55
CA THR A 152 13.15 10.56 -1.02
C THR A 152 14.62 10.55 -0.63
N LEU A 153 15.09 9.50 0.06
CA LEU A 153 16.47 9.37 0.48
C LEU A 153 17.41 8.96 -0.66
N VAL A 154 16.92 8.28 -1.69
CA VAL A 154 17.66 8.06 -2.95
C VAL A 154 17.87 9.37 -3.68
N ALA A 155 16.85 10.22 -3.76
CA ALA A 155 16.98 11.56 -4.36
C ALA A 155 17.95 12.45 -3.57
N LEU A 156 17.86 12.45 -2.23
CA LEU A 156 18.82 13.15 -1.37
C LEU A 156 20.22 12.53 -1.40
N GLY A 157 20.33 11.21 -1.62
CA GLY A 157 21.60 10.52 -1.77
C GLY A 157 22.27 10.80 -3.12
N ALA A 158 21.48 10.92 -4.19
CA ALA A 158 21.97 11.34 -5.49
C ALA A 158 22.47 12.80 -5.49
N SER A 159 21.96 13.66 -4.60
CA SER A 159 22.49 15.01 -4.38
C SER A 159 23.65 15.09 -3.38
N GLY A 160 24.08 13.94 -2.81
CA GLY A 160 25.16 13.87 -1.82
C GLY A 160 24.78 14.31 -0.41
N LEU A 161 23.51 14.59 -0.15
CA LEU A 161 23.00 15.10 1.14
C LEU A 161 22.57 13.99 2.11
N ALA A 162 22.42 12.75 1.63
CA ALA A 162 22.01 11.61 2.45
C ALA A 162 22.65 10.30 1.98
N GLN A 163 22.56 9.24 2.79
CA GLN A 163 22.90 7.89 2.36
C GLN A 163 21.64 7.15 1.89
N VAL A 164 21.78 6.38 0.81
CA VAL A 164 20.69 5.54 0.30
C VAL A 164 20.34 4.48 1.35
N PRO A 165 19.08 4.37 1.80
CA PRO A 165 18.67 3.48 2.88
C PRO A 165 18.50 2.05 2.35
N PHE A 166 19.61 1.41 1.97
CA PHE A 166 19.61 0.05 1.42
C PHE A 166 18.97 -0.96 2.39
N MET A 167 19.14 -0.75 3.69
CA MET A 167 18.50 -1.60 4.72
C MET A 167 16.97 -1.54 4.70
N ALA A 168 16.36 -0.44 4.26
CA ALA A 168 14.90 -0.38 4.11
C ALA A 168 14.42 -1.29 2.97
N LEU A 169 15.20 -1.38 1.88
CA LEU A 169 14.92 -2.31 0.79
C LEU A 169 15.04 -3.76 1.26
N VAL A 170 16.11 -4.07 1.99
CA VAL A 170 16.30 -5.41 2.57
C VAL A 170 15.16 -5.76 3.51
N ALA A 171 14.78 -4.87 4.43
CA ALA A 171 13.73 -5.13 5.43
C ALA A 171 12.38 -5.51 4.81
N VAL A 172 12.00 -4.87 3.70
CA VAL A 172 10.77 -5.17 2.97
C VAL A 172 10.86 -6.50 2.22
N MET A 173 12.02 -6.81 1.65
CA MET A 173 12.24 -8.02 0.84
C MET A 173 12.35 -9.29 1.70
N VAL A 174 12.91 -9.19 2.91
CA VAL A 174 13.16 -10.33 3.81
C VAL A 174 11.93 -11.24 4.00
N PRO A 175 10.75 -10.76 4.44
CA PRO A 175 9.58 -11.64 4.64
C PRO A 175 9.15 -12.36 3.35
N ILE A 176 9.25 -11.68 2.21
CA ILE A 176 8.90 -12.24 0.89
C ILE A 176 9.89 -13.32 0.48
N VAL A 177 11.19 -13.08 0.68
CA VAL A 177 12.25 -14.04 0.36
C VAL A 177 12.17 -15.27 1.26
N ILE A 178 11.93 -15.10 2.56
CA ILE A 178 11.76 -16.25 3.46
C ILE A 178 10.53 -17.07 3.06
N GLY A 179 9.41 -16.41 2.78
CA GLY A 179 8.23 -17.07 2.24
C GLY A 179 8.55 -17.85 0.96
N MET A 180 9.22 -17.21 0.00
CA MET A 180 9.63 -17.80 -1.27
C MET A 180 10.49 -19.04 -1.07
N ILE A 181 11.50 -18.97 -0.22
CA ILE A 181 12.34 -20.14 0.11
C ILE A 181 11.46 -21.26 0.64
N LEU A 182 10.62 -21.00 1.66
CA LEU A 182 9.76 -22.01 2.26
C LEU A 182 8.81 -22.67 1.25
N GLY A 183 8.14 -21.88 0.41
CA GLY A 183 7.19 -22.41 -0.57
C GLY A 183 7.82 -23.13 -1.76
N ASN A 184 9.11 -22.89 -2.04
CA ASN A 184 9.86 -23.67 -3.02
C ASN A 184 10.48 -24.93 -2.41
N LEU A 185 10.74 -24.95 -1.09
CA LEU A 185 11.24 -26.13 -0.38
C LEU A 185 10.13 -27.16 -0.10
N ASP A 186 8.92 -26.70 0.21
CA ASP A 186 7.79 -27.55 0.57
C ASP A 186 6.50 -27.16 -0.21
N PRO A 187 6.11 -27.96 -1.22
CA PRO A 187 4.89 -27.73 -1.99
C PRO A 187 3.60 -27.80 -1.17
N ASP A 188 3.55 -28.57 -0.09
CA ASP A 188 2.36 -28.67 0.76
C ASP A 188 2.26 -27.45 1.68
N MET A 189 3.41 -26.96 2.18
CA MET A 189 3.47 -25.67 2.88
C MET A 189 3.01 -24.53 1.97
N ARG A 190 3.43 -24.53 0.70
CA ARG A 190 2.92 -23.57 -0.29
C ARG A 190 1.40 -23.63 -0.42
N LYS A 191 0.80 -24.81 -0.58
CA LYS A 191 -0.68 -24.93 -0.67
C LYS A 191 -1.36 -24.40 0.59
N PHE A 192 -0.84 -24.75 1.77
CA PHE A 192 -1.37 -24.31 3.05
C PHE A 192 -1.32 -22.78 3.19
N LEU A 193 -0.16 -22.17 3.00
CA LEU A 193 0.04 -20.72 3.12
C LEU A 193 -0.73 -19.94 2.05
N GLY A 194 -0.77 -20.46 0.82
CA GLY A 194 -1.53 -19.88 -0.29
C GLY A 194 -3.03 -19.80 -0.04
N SER A 195 -3.60 -20.77 0.66
CA SER A 195 -5.03 -20.78 1.03
C SER A 195 -5.40 -19.72 2.08
N SER A 196 -4.41 -19.25 2.85
CA SER A 196 -4.61 -18.38 4.02
C SER A 196 -4.48 -16.88 3.70
N LYS A 197 -3.96 -16.51 2.52
CA LYS A 197 -3.64 -15.12 2.16
C LYS A 197 -4.83 -14.16 2.29
N MET A 198 -6.03 -14.56 1.87
CA MET A 198 -7.21 -13.70 1.91
C MET A 198 -7.72 -13.41 3.33
N LEU A 199 -7.35 -14.27 4.28
CA LEU A 199 -7.77 -14.17 5.67
C LEU A 199 -7.13 -12.95 6.35
N LEU A 200 -5.89 -12.62 6.01
CA LEU A 200 -5.16 -11.48 6.60
C LEU A 200 -5.60 -10.11 6.06
N ILE A 201 -6.26 -10.07 4.90
CA ILE A 201 -6.66 -8.82 4.24
C ILE A 201 -7.49 -7.90 5.17
N PRO A 202 -8.63 -8.35 5.73
CA PRO A 202 -9.41 -7.49 6.62
C PRO A 202 -8.63 -7.06 7.87
N PHE A 203 -7.73 -7.90 8.37
CA PHE A 203 -6.98 -7.67 9.61
C PHE A 203 -5.82 -6.68 9.44
N PHE A 204 -5.21 -6.51 8.27
CA PHE A 204 -4.29 -5.38 8.06
C PHE A 204 -5.03 -4.13 7.58
N SER A 205 -6.17 -4.29 6.88
CA SER A 205 -6.94 -3.19 6.28
C SER A 205 -7.66 -2.34 7.31
N PHE A 206 -8.29 -2.96 8.32
CA PHE A 206 -8.96 -2.21 9.38
C PHE A 206 -7.99 -1.33 10.19
N PRO A 207 -6.86 -1.85 10.70
CA PRO A 207 -5.91 -1.02 11.43
C PRO A 207 -5.24 0.04 10.54
N LEU A 208 -5.08 -0.23 9.23
CA LEU A 208 -4.66 0.78 8.26
C LEU A 208 -5.65 1.95 8.24
N GLY A 209 -6.94 1.64 8.11
CA GLY A 209 -8.01 2.65 8.16
C GLY A 209 -8.10 3.35 9.53
N ALA A 210 -7.89 2.62 10.63
CA ALA A 210 -7.88 3.17 11.97
C ALA A 210 -6.70 4.15 12.21
N GLY A 211 -5.70 4.17 11.32
CA GLY A 211 -4.66 5.19 11.30
C GLY A 211 -5.06 6.50 10.58
N MET A 212 -6.23 6.56 9.94
CA MET A 212 -6.69 7.69 9.12
C MET A 212 -7.90 8.40 9.75
N ASN A 213 -8.13 9.67 9.41
CA ASN A 213 -9.24 10.47 9.96
C ASN A 213 -9.99 11.21 8.85
N LEU A 214 -11.33 11.23 8.90
CA LEU A 214 -12.17 11.98 7.94
C LEU A 214 -11.91 13.49 7.98
N SER A 215 -11.45 14.03 9.11
CA SER A 215 -11.11 15.45 9.25
C SER A 215 -10.06 15.88 8.23
N THR A 216 -9.15 14.98 7.84
CA THR A 216 -8.14 15.24 6.80
C THR A 216 -8.76 15.53 5.43
N ILE A 217 -9.92 14.94 5.13
CA ILE A 217 -10.66 15.23 3.89
C ILE A 217 -11.25 16.64 3.94
N ILE A 218 -11.79 17.03 5.11
CA ILE A 218 -12.35 18.36 5.34
C ILE A 218 -11.26 19.43 5.25
N THR A 219 -10.10 19.21 5.88
CA THR A 219 -8.98 20.16 5.86
C THR A 219 -8.32 20.26 4.49
N ALA A 220 -8.31 19.18 3.69
CA ALA A 220 -7.80 19.21 2.33
C ALA A 220 -8.66 20.08 1.39
N GLY A 221 -9.94 20.29 1.72
CA GLY A 221 -10.86 21.17 0.99
C GLY A 221 -11.12 20.77 -0.47
N GLY A 222 -11.77 21.65 -1.23
CA GLY A 222 -12.08 21.44 -2.64
C GLY A 222 -10.87 21.09 -3.53
N PRO A 223 -9.72 21.77 -3.38
CA PRO A 223 -8.51 21.43 -4.14
C PRO A 223 -7.99 20.02 -3.82
N GLY A 224 -8.03 19.58 -2.57
CA GLY A 224 -7.65 18.23 -2.17
C GLY A 224 -8.54 17.15 -2.78
N ILE A 225 -9.85 17.38 -2.82
CA ILE A 225 -10.82 16.47 -3.46
C ILE A 225 -10.54 16.39 -4.96
N LEU A 226 -10.35 17.53 -5.63
CA LEU A 226 -10.02 17.58 -7.05
C LEU A 226 -8.72 16.82 -7.35
N LEU A 227 -7.69 17.03 -6.52
CA LEU A 227 -6.42 16.30 -6.64
C LEU A 227 -6.60 14.79 -6.44
N GLY A 228 -7.45 14.38 -5.49
CA GLY A 228 -7.81 12.98 -5.29
C GLY A 228 -8.48 12.35 -6.51
N ILE A 229 -9.40 13.07 -7.17
CA ILE A 229 -10.04 12.63 -8.41
C ILE A 229 -9.00 12.52 -9.54
N ILE A 230 -8.16 13.54 -9.72
CA ILE A 230 -7.07 13.51 -10.71
C ILE A 230 -6.12 12.32 -10.44
N ALA A 231 -5.74 12.09 -9.19
CA ALA A 231 -4.90 10.98 -8.78
C ALA A 231 -5.53 9.61 -9.11
N ALA A 232 -6.85 9.48 -8.97
CA ALA A 232 -7.57 8.26 -9.32
C ALA A 232 -7.51 7.97 -10.83
N PHE A 233 -7.61 9.00 -11.68
CA PHE A 233 -7.57 8.85 -13.15
C PHE A 233 -6.15 8.77 -13.72
N THR A 234 -5.17 9.39 -13.06
CA THR A 234 -3.75 9.35 -13.45
C THR A 234 -3.02 8.13 -12.90
N GLY A 235 -3.67 7.31 -12.07
CA GLY A 235 -3.19 6.03 -11.57
C GLY A 235 -3.10 4.90 -12.60
N ILE A 236 -3.30 5.18 -13.90
CA ILE A 236 -3.09 4.23 -15.00
C ILE A 236 -1.58 4.09 -15.22
N GLY A 237 -0.99 3.14 -14.51
CA GLY A 237 0.39 2.69 -14.65
C GLY A 237 0.48 1.25 -14.20
#